data_AF-A0A7M2A4Z4-F1
#
_entry.id   AF-A0A7M2A4Z4-F1
#
_cell.length_a   1.000
_cell.length_b   1.000
_cell.length_c   1.000
_cell.angle_alpha   90.00
_cell.angle_beta   90.00
_cell.angle_gamma   90.00
#
_symmetry.space_group_name_H-M   'P 1'
#
loop_
_entity.id
_entity.type
_entity.pdbx_description
1 polymer ?
#
loop_
_entity_poly.entity_id
_entity_poly.type
_entity_poly.pdbx_seq_one_letter_code
_entity_poly.pdbx_strand_id
1 'polypeptide(L)'
;MIIHSFQPTMDIPYYYPCNFPMIHEILQRQGLISSLGLLASSRLYSLPSCSDRGLIKPYFHKLNYGESVWEVRGEREFGSFEQGKEHIEQRLRDGELFIATGTSYCLPYGEDYRNPEYIHKLVKQGSRLHLVDHWLAVYGMDEKQFYVYDPVPSKYMGAVSSADFQEFWKGNKNISELEVARRKETLRTYGTMEICAVEPLDSAGYRDMLRTALATQAHEFITGRTVWQGKRSYYFGQAVSLQLLQRLHPDAEVDREQEKAVSAFLFDMRWSRYFFRDLLEEAARWLDSPHDRYVEGFRAIIARWEQAHKLLQIARMKRSADWREQLTGIVQQLAADELRWYEALMTTHQHADRFRQNSSTAENPGPSQREVIERIVLGSCEELNRYHNAPILLEQGMQSPLYGSRGRLDSLELVTLLAIVEQGVEDEFGVGIALAEMSAATMPESPYRTVESLVNYLEAQLERCSKGDTG
;
A
#
# COMPACT_ATOMS: atom_id res chain seq x y z
N MET A 1 -18.86 -19.21 -24.12
CA MET A 1 -17.59 -19.92 -23.87
C MET A 1 -17.30 -19.89 -22.38
N ILE A 2 -17.00 -21.03 -21.77
CA ILE A 2 -16.70 -21.13 -20.33
C ILE A 2 -15.56 -22.12 -20.14
N ILE A 3 -14.61 -21.80 -19.28
CA ILE A 3 -13.57 -22.74 -18.87
C ILE A 3 -14.15 -23.69 -17.82
N HIS A 4 -14.78 -24.78 -18.27
CA HIS A 4 -15.46 -25.74 -17.39
C HIS A 4 -14.53 -26.46 -16.41
N SER A 5 -13.22 -26.51 -16.70
CA SER A 5 -12.20 -27.06 -15.80
C SER A 5 -11.81 -26.13 -14.66
N PHE A 6 -12.31 -24.88 -14.64
CA PHE A 6 -11.96 -23.91 -13.60
C PHE A 6 -12.69 -24.21 -12.30
N GLN A 7 -11.96 -24.73 -11.32
CA GLN A 7 -12.44 -25.03 -9.97
C GLN A 7 -11.53 -24.33 -8.95
N PRO A 8 -11.62 -23.00 -8.83
CA PRO A 8 -10.74 -22.24 -7.97
C PRO A 8 -11.09 -22.43 -6.49
N THR A 9 -10.17 -22.03 -5.60
CA THR A 9 -10.46 -21.99 -4.16
C THR A 9 -11.35 -20.81 -3.81
N MET A 10 -12.45 -21.05 -3.09
CA MET A 10 -13.36 -19.99 -2.62
C MET A 10 -13.15 -19.64 -1.14
N ASP A 11 -12.51 -20.53 -0.38
CA ASP A 11 -12.26 -20.32 1.05
C ASP A 11 -10.94 -19.57 1.23
N ILE A 12 -10.99 -18.27 0.92
CA ILE A 12 -9.85 -17.37 1.04
C ILE A 12 -10.09 -16.43 2.22
N PRO A 13 -9.13 -16.33 3.16
CA PRO A 13 -9.24 -15.39 4.26
C PRO A 13 -9.32 -13.94 3.76
N TYR A 14 -10.20 -13.14 4.36
CA TYR A 14 -10.47 -11.75 3.96
C TYR A 14 -9.26 -10.81 4.04
N TYR A 15 -8.22 -11.19 4.78
CA TYR A 15 -7.02 -10.36 4.93
C TYR A 15 -6.11 -10.42 3.70
N TYR A 16 -6.31 -11.37 2.78
CA TYR A 16 -5.59 -11.39 1.52
C TYR A 16 -6.04 -10.24 0.58
N PRO A 17 -5.10 -9.50 -0.02
CA PRO A 17 -5.41 -8.62 -1.14
C PRO A 17 -6.13 -9.36 -2.27
N CYS A 18 -7.10 -8.70 -2.91
CA CYS A 18 -7.93 -9.29 -3.95
C CYS A 18 -7.13 -9.79 -5.16
N ASN A 19 -5.94 -9.24 -5.41
CA ASN A 19 -5.06 -9.63 -6.51
C ASN A 19 -4.42 -11.03 -6.36
N PHE A 20 -4.05 -11.45 -5.14
CA PHE A 20 -3.31 -12.70 -4.94
C PHE A 20 -4.07 -13.97 -5.36
N PRO A 21 -5.36 -14.13 -5.06
CA PRO A 21 -6.15 -15.25 -5.56
C PRO A 21 -6.12 -15.39 -7.08
N MET A 22 -6.25 -14.28 -7.81
CA MET A 22 -6.22 -14.33 -9.27
C MET A 22 -4.83 -14.67 -9.81
N ILE A 23 -3.78 -14.10 -9.22
CA ILE A 23 -2.39 -14.43 -9.55
C ILE A 23 -2.15 -15.93 -9.33
N HIS A 24 -2.62 -16.48 -8.22
CA HIS A 24 -2.51 -17.90 -7.92
C HIS A 24 -3.13 -18.77 -9.01
N GLU A 25 -4.38 -18.49 -9.39
CA GLU A 25 -5.09 -19.24 -10.43
C GLU A 25 -4.42 -19.12 -11.81
N ILE A 26 -3.86 -17.95 -12.15
CA ILE A 26 -3.11 -17.75 -13.39
C ILE A 26 -1.85 -18.60 -13.39
N LEU A 27 -1.06 -18.56 -12.32
CA LEU A 27 0.20 -19.32 -12.25
C LEU A 27 -0.06 -20.83 -12.34
N GLN A 28 -1.11 -21.33 -11.68
CA GLN A 28 -1.50 -22.74 -11.80
C GLN A 28 -1.84 -23.14 -13.24
N ARG A 29 -2.53 -22.26 -13.98
CA ARG A 29 -2.85 -22.49 -15.40
C ARG A 29 -1.64 -22.39 -16.32
N GLN A 30 -0.60 -21.66 -15.92
CA GLN A 30 0.71 -21.67 -16.58
C GLN A 30 1.51 -22.95 -16.27
N GLY A 31 0.93 -23.91 -15.53
CA GLY A 31 1.57 -25.18 -15.18
C GLY A 31 2.51 -25.08 -13.96
N LEU A 32 2.38 -24.01 -13.17
CA LEU A 32 3.28 -23.71 -12.06
C LEU A 32 2.62 -24.01 -10.71
N ILE A 33 3.44 -24.38 -9.73
CA ILE A 33 3.01 -24.57 -8.35
C ILE A 33 3.02 -23.21 -7.66
N SER A 34 1.92 -22.88 -7.00
CA SER A 34 1.73 -21.60 -6.33
C SER A 34 0.92 -21.79 -5.05
N SER A 35 1.06 -20.88 -4.10
CA SER A 35 0.21 -20.78 -2.91
C SER A 35 0.07 -19.32 -2.49
N LEU A 36 -1.05 -18.98 -1.83
CA LEU A 36 -1.29 -17.63 -1.33
C LEU A 36 -0.23 -17.19 -0.31
N GLY A 37 0.21 -18.11 0.57
CA GLY A 37 1.28 -17.86 1.54
C GLY A 37 2.59 -17.44 0.87
N LEU A 38 2.99 -18.13 -0.20
CA LEU A 38 4.20 -17.76 -0.95
C LEU A 38 4.05 -16.42 -1.69
N LEU A 39 2.91 -16.19 -2.36
CA LEU A 39 2.66 -14.95 -3.10
C LEU A 39 2.64 -13.71 -2.18
N ALA A 40 2.04 -13.82 -1.00
CA ALA A 40 2.07 -12.73 -0.02
C ALA A 40 3.49 -12.49 0.51
N SER A 41 4.22 -13.58 0.79
CA SER A 41 5.57 -13.51 1.34
C SER A 41 6.61 -13.01 0.35
N SER A 42 6.40 -13.23 -0.97
CA SER A 42 7.28 -12.71 -2.03
C SER A 42 7.31 -11.18 -2.07
N ARG A 43 6.24 -10.52 -1.60
CA ARG A 43 6.17 -9.07 -1.37
C ARG A 43 6.20 -8.70 0.11
N LEU A 44 6.78 -9.55 0.95
CA LEU A 44 7.00 -9.34 2.38
C LEU A 44 5.76 -8.93 3.18
N TYR A 45 4.56 -9.35 2.79
CA TYR A 45 3.35 -9.11 3.59
C TYR A 45 3.42 -9.81 4.95
N SER A 46 4.19 -10.89 5.04
CA SER A 46 4.49 -11.64 6.26
C SER A 46 5.44 -10.93 7.23
N LEU A 47 6.10 -9.84 6.81
CA LEU A 47 7.03 -9.09 7.65
C LEU A 47 6.28 -7.97 8.39
N PRO A 48 6.28 -7.94 9.73
CA PRO A 48 5.76 -6.79 10.46
C PRO A 48 6.45 -5.51 9.99
N SER A 49 5.65 -4.50 9.65
CA SER A 49 6.16 -3.21 9.20
C SER A 49 5.25 -2.07 9.63
N CYS A 50 5.84 -0.96 10.07
CA CYS A 50 5.12 0.24 10.52
C CYS A 50 5.86 1.52 10.15
N SER A 51 5.13 2.64 10.04
CA SER A 51 5.74 3.97 10.01
C SER A 51 5.90 4.56 11.42
N ASP A 52 6.69 5.62 11.57
CA ASP A 52 6.74 6.51 12.75
C ASP A 52 5.36 6.93 13.27
N ARG A 53 4.40 7.23 12.39
CA ARG A 53 3.01 7.55 12.73
C ARG A 53 2.20 6.36 13.28
N GLY A 54 2.81 5.18 13.40
CA GLY A 54 2.17 3.97 13.90
C GLY A 54 1.25 3.29 12.90
N LEU A 55 1.31 3.65 11.61
CA LEU A 55 0.51 3.01 10.57
C LEU A 55 1.15 1.67 10.20
N ILE A 56 0.42 0.57 10.42
CA ILE A 56 0.84 -0.79 10.03
C ILE A 56 0.41 -1.05 8.59
N LYS A 57 1.38 -1.25 7.69
CA LYS A 57 1.15 -1.59 6.28
C LYS A 57 2.35 -2.33 5.71
N PRO A 58 2.18 -3.14 4.65
CA PRO A 58 3.30 -3.75 3.95
C PRO A 58 4.10 -2.68 3.19
N TYR A 59 5.19 -2.20 3.79
CA TYR A 59 6.12 -1.22 3.19
C TYR A 59 7.26 -1.89 2.41
N PHE A 60 7.00 -3.06 1.79
CA PHE A 60 8.03 -3.90 1.17
C PHE A 60 8.89 -3.18 0.13
N HIS A 61 8.29 -2.26 -0.63
CA HIS A 61 8.97 -1.43 -1.63
C HIS A 61 10.05 -0.50 -1.04
N LYS A 62 10.14 -0.37 0.30
CA LYS A 62 11.20 0.37 0.99
C LYS A 62 12.44 -0.47 1.30
N LEU A 63 12.37 -1.80 1.18
CA LEU A 63 13.47 -2.71 1.48
C LEU A 63 14.27 -3.12 0.22
N ASN A 64 13.94 -2.55 -0.93
CA ASN A 64 14.63 -2.74 -2.22
C ASN A 64 14.73 -4.20 -2.68
N TYR A 65 13.74 -5.02 -2.33
CA TYR A 65 13.60 -6.36 -2.89
C TYR A 65 12.99 -6.29 -4.29
N GLY A 66 13.53 -7.10 -5.21
CA GLY A 66 12.93 -7.33 -6.52
C GLY A 66 11.77 -8.33 -6.45
N GLU A 67 10.98 -8.40 -7.52
CA GLU A 67 9.97 -9.46 -7.68
C GLU A 67 10.67 -10.82 -7.80
N SER A 68 10.31 -11.76 -6.92
CA SER A 68 11.02 -13.05 -6.81
C SER A 68 10.19 -14.26 -7.25
N VAL A 69 8.86 -14.11 -7.34
CA VAL A 69 7.93 -15.23 -7.60
C VAL A 69 7.11 -14.95 -8.85
N TRP A 70 6.54 -13.75 -8.95
CA TRP A 70 5.68 -13.34 -10.04
C TRP A 70 5.88 -11.85 -10.34
N GLU A 71 5.65 -11.46 -11.58
CA GLU A 71 5.78 -10.08 -12.03
C GLU A 71 4.60 -9.72 -12.94
N VAL A 72 4.33 -8.41 -13.04
CA VAL A 72 3.44 -7.86 -14.06
C VAL A 72 4.31 -7.50 -15.26
N ARG A 73 4.16 -8.23 -16.36
CA ARG A 73 4.93 -7.98 -17.60
C ARG A 73 4.38 -6.85 -18.45
N GLY A 74 3.07 -6.62 -18.34
CA GLY A 74 2.38 -5.59 -19.09
C GLY A 74 1.09 -5.21 -18.43
N GLU A 75 0.74 -3.94 -18.55
CA GLU A 75 -0.58 -3.42 -18.24
C GLU A 75 -1.16 -2.82 -19.51
N ARG A 76 -2.48 -2.98 -19.70
CA ARG A 76 -3.17 -2.50 -20.90
C ARG A 76 -4.51 -1.91 -20.54
N GLU A 77 -4.85 -0.79 -21.18
CA GLU A 77 -6.21 -0.25 -21.25
C GLU A 77 -6.74 -0.46 -22.67
N PHE A 78 -7.95 -0.98 -22.80
CA PHE A 78 -8.61 -1.08 -24.10
C PHE A 78 -9.34 0.23 -24.43
N GLY A 79 -9.36 0.61 -25.70
CA GLY A 79 -10.03 1.83 -26.14
C GLY A 79 -11.56 1.76 -26.07
N SER A 80 -12.12 0.55 -26.03
CA SER A 80 -13.56 0.33 -25.90
C SER A 80 -13.88 -1.02 -25.26
N PHE A 81 -15.12 -1.17 -24.79
CA PHE A 81 -15.64 -2.43 -24.27
C PHE A 81 -15.58 -3.55 -25.32
N GLU A 82 -15.96 -3.27 -26.56
CA GLU A 82 -15.96 -4.28 -27.64
C GLU A 82 -14.55 -4.76 -27.98
N GLN A 83 -13.57 -3.85 -28.06
CA GLN A 83 -12.18 -4.21 -28.28
C GLN A 83 -11.65 -5.11 -27.15
N GLY A 84 -12.00 -4.76 -25.90
CA GLY A 84 -11.65 -5.56 -24.73
C GLY A 84 -12.33 -6.93 -24.74
N LYS A 85 -13.61 -6.98 -25.14
CA LYS A 85 -14.40 -8.21 -25.23
C LYS A 85 -13.82 -9.19 -26.25
N GLU A 86 -13.43 -8.74 -27.44
CA GLU A 86 -12.74 -9.57 -28.43
C GLU A 86 -11.46 -10.21 -27.86
N HIS A 87 -10.72 -9.45 -27.05
CA HIS A 87 -9.53 -9.95 -26.38
C HIS A 87 -9.84 -10.97 -25.28
N ILE A 88 -10.89 -10.74 -24.48
CA ILE A 88 -11.39 -11.71 -23.49
C ILE A 88 -11.77 -13.01 -24.20
N GLU A 89 -12.51 -12.94 -25.31
CA GLU A 89 -12.88 -14.12 -26.08
C GLU A 89 -11.65 -14.89 -26.57
N GLN A 90 -10.61 -14.21 -27.06
CA GLN A 90 -9.40 -14.89 -27.48
C GLN A 90 -8.72 -15.63 -26.32
N ARG A 91 -8.52 -14.96 -25.19
CA ARG A 91 -7.93 -15.55 -23.98
C ARG A 91 -8.70 -16.79 -23.50
N LEU A 92 -10.02 -16.70 -23.47
CA LEU A 92 -10.88 -17.81 -23.06
C LEU A 92 -10.84 -18.99 -24.06
N ARG A 93 -10.68 -18.74 -25.37
CA ARG A 93 -10.49 -19.81 -26.38
C ARG A 93 -9.20 -20.57 -26.11
N ASP A 94 -8.17 -19.86 -25.66
CA ASP A 94 -6.86 -20.43 -25.32
C ASP A 94 -6.85 -21.10 -23.92
N GLY A 95 -7.99 -21.09 -23.21
CA GLY A 95 -8.15 -21.69 -21.87
C GLY A 95 -7.56 -20.83 -20.74
N GLU A 96 -7.26 -19.57 -21.03
CA GLU A 96 -6.63 -18.62 -20.12
C GLU A 96 -7.67 -17.74 -19.42
N LEU A 97 -7.41 -17.39 -18.16
CA LEU A 97 -8.21 -16.40 -17.44
C LEU A 97 -7.89 -14.99 -17.97
N PHE A 98 -8.89 -14.14 -17.97
CA PHE A 98 -8.70 -12.71 -18.19
C PHE A 98 -8.84 -11.95 -16.87
N ILE A 99 -7.93 -11.02 -16.59
CA ILE A 99 -7.97 -10.21 -15.38
C ILE A 99 -8.50 -8.83 -15.70
N ALA A 100 -9.57 -8.43 -15.02
CA ALA A 100 -10.19 -7.13 -15.20
C ALA A 100 -10.00 -6.28 -13.94
N THR A 101 -9.71 -5.00 -14.13
CA THR A 101 -9.69 -4.00 -13.06
C THR A 101 -10.78 -2.97 -13.25
N GLY A 102 -11.47 -2.61 -12.18
CA GLY A 102 -12.66 -1.80 -12.25
C GLY A 102 -13.15 -1.31 -10.90
N THR A 103 -14.43 -0.94 -10.84
CA THR A 103 -15.05 -0.38 -9.62
C THR A 103 -16.04 -1.35 -8.99
N SER A 104 -15.80 -1.73 -7.73
CA SER A 104 -16.72 -2.60 -6.96
C SER A 104 -18.12 -2.00 -6.81
N TYR A 105 -18.24 -0.68 -6.93
CA TYR A 105 -19.50 0.07 -6.92
C TYR A 105 -20.51 -0.42 -7.98
N CYS A 106 -20.05 -1.03 -9.06
CA CYS A 106 -20.88 -1.53 -10.16
C CYS A 106 -21.10 -3.05 -10.12
N LEU A 107 -20.62 -3.77 -9.11
CA LEU A 107 -20.74 -5.24 -9.01
C LEU A 107 -21.98 -5.64 -8.20
N PRO A 108 -23.02 -6.27 -8.80
CA PRO A 108 -24.33 -6.48 -8.17
C PRO A 108 -24.35 -7.40 -6.94
N TYR A 109 -23.26 -8.13 -6.72
CA TYR A 109 -23.12 -9.08 -5.60
C TYR A 109 -22.30 -8.51 -4.43
N GLY A 110 -21.67 -7.34 -4.58
CA GLY A 110 -20.79 -6.75 -3.58
C GLY A 110 -21.52 -5.77 -2.64
N GLU A 111 -20.97 -5.55 -1.45
CA GLU A 111 -21.51 -4.58 -0.47
C GLU A 111 -21.43 -3.12 -0.95
N ASP A 112 -20.53 -2.85 -1.90
CA ASP A 112 -20.34 -1.52 -2.50
C ASP A 112 -21.38 -1.22 -3.57
N TYR A 113 -22.17 -2.20 -4.03
CA TYR A 113 -23.04 -2.07 -5.19
C TYR A 113 -24.01 -0.90 -5.05
N ARG A 114 -23.77 0.15 -5.83
CA ARG A 114 -24.56 1.39 -5.83
C ARG A 114 -24.80 1.96 -4.42
N ASN A 115 -23.88 1.69 -3.51
CA ASN A 115 -24.00 2.07 -2.11
C ASN A 115 -23.49 3.51 -1.93
N PRO A 116 -24.35 4.50 -1.58
CA PRO A 116 -23.92 5.88 -1.43
C PRO A 116 -22.79 6.07 -0.40
N GLU A 117 -22.70 5.17 0.59
CA GLU A 117 -21.63 5.19 1.59
C GLU A 117 -20.24 4.92 1.00
N TYR A 118 -20.15 4.16 -0.10
CA TYR A 118 -18.88 3.93 -0.82
C TYR A 118 -18.27 5.26 -1.25
N ILE A 119 -19.07 6.08 -1.97
CA ILE A 119 -18.67 7.41 -2.43
C ILE A 119 -18.45 8.33 -1.23
N HIS A 120 -19.41 8.40 -0.29
CA HIS A 120 -19.35 9.32 0.84
C HIS A 120 -18.05 9.20 1.64
N LYS A 121 -17.62 7.97 1.95
CA LYS A 121 -16.39 7.74 2.73
C LYS A 121 -15.12 8.15 1.99
N LEU A 122 -15.11 8.12 0.66
CA LEU A 122 -13.97 8.49 -0.18
C LEU A 122 -13.85 10.01 -0.39
N VAL A 123 -14.98 10.71 -0.44
CA VAL A 123 -15.03 12.16 -0.75
C VAL A 123 -15.13 13.05 0.50
N LYS A 124 -15.45 12.47 1.66
CA LYS A 124 -15.59 13.22 2.92
C LYS A 124 -14.30 14.00 3.25
N GLN A 125 -14.47 15.26 3.67
CA GLN A 125 -13.37 16.11 4.14
C GLN A 125 -12.59 15.42 5.26
N GLY A 126 -11.26 15.37 5.12
CA GLY A 126 -10.37 14.68 6.07
C GLY A 126 -10.38 13.15 5.96
N SER A 127 -11.01 12.56 4.94
CA SER A 127 -10.93 11.12 4.71
C SER A 127 -9.48 10.66 4.53
N ARG A 128 -9.16 9.53 5.16
CA ARG A 128 -7.88 8.83 5.04
C ARG A 128 -7.93 7.69 4.04
N LEU A 129 -9.09 7.45 3.43
CA LEU A 129 -9.26 6.40 2.43
C LEU A 129 -8.70 6.86 1.08
N HIS A 130 -8.16 5.92 0.33
CA HIS A 130 -7.65 6.14 -1.02
C HIS A 130 -8.55 5.44 -2.02
N LEU A 131 -8.76 6.08 -3.16
CA LEU A 131 -9.46 5.47 -4.27
C LEU A 131 -8.53 4.45 -4.94
N VAL A 132 -8.99 3.21 -5.04
CA VAL A 132 -8.25 2.09 -5.65
C VAL A 132 -9.18 1.29 -6.54
N ASP A 133 -8.65 0.71 -7.61
CA ASP A 133 -9.42 -0.22 -8.41
C ASP A 133 -9.52 -1.60 -7.74
N HIS A 134 -10.64 -2.28 -8.00
CA HIS A 134 -10.89 -3.67 -7.63
C HIS A 134 -10.57 -4.60 -8.79
N TRP A 135 -10.04 -5.78 -8.48
CA TRP A 135 -9.59 -6.75 -9.47
C TRP A 135 -10.41 -8.03 -9.37
N LEU A 136 -10.82 -8.58 -10.52
CA LEU A 136 -11.48 -9.88 -10.62
C LEU A 136 -11.01 -10.65 -11.87
N ALA A 137 -11.23 -11.97 -11.88
CA ALA A 137 -10.95 -12.82 -13.04
C ALA A 137 -12.22 -13.15 -13.81
N VAL A 138 -12.13 -13.18 -15.13
CA VAL A 138 -13.16 -13.66 -16.06
C VAL A 138 -12.74 -15.03 -16.55
N TYR A 139 -13.61 -16.02 -16.35
CA TYR A 139 -13.37 -17.43 -16.76
C TYR A 139 -14.38 -17.92 -17.81
N GLY A 140 -15.31 -17.06 -18.21
CA GLY A 140 -16.28 -17.37 -19.25
C GLY A 140 -17.07 -16.12 -19.67
N MET A 141 -17.74 -16.23 -20.80
CA MET A 141 -18.69 -15.24 -21.29
C MET A 141 -19.66 -15.84 -22.30
N ASP A 142 -20.83 -15.25 -22.44
CA ASP A 142 -21.76 -15.43 -23.55
C ASP A 142 -22.31 -14.07 -24.00
N GLU A 143 -23.32 -14.04 -24.86
CA GLU A 143 -23.88 -12.78 -25.38
C GLU A 143 -24.48 -11.88 -24.29
N LYS A 144 -24.95 -12.45 -23.17
CA LYS A 144 -25.72 -11.74 -22.15
C LYS A 144 -24.93 -11.46 -20.87
N GLN A 145 -23.88 -12.23 -20.61
CA GLN A 145 -23.21 -12.22 -19.30
C GLN A 145 -21.75 -12.65 -19.38
N PHE A 146 -21.00 -12.24 -18.36
CA PHE A 146 -19.63 -12.66 -18.07
C PHE A 146 -19.63 -13.51 -16.82
N TYR A 147 -18.81 -14.57 -16.82
CA TYR A 147 -18.63 -15.44 -15.67
C TYR A 147 -17.35 -15.01 -14.95
N VAL A 148 -17.50 -14.51 -13.73
CA VAL A 148 -16.44 -13.87 -12.96
C VAL A 148 -16.13 -14.64 -11.69
N TYR A 149 -14.88 -14.57 -11.27
CA TYR A 149 -14.34 -15.09 -10.02
C TYR A 149 -13.75 -13.93 -9.23
N ASP A 150 -14.37 -13.65 -8.08
CA ASP A 150 -14.08 -12.55 -7.17
C ASP A 150 -14.16 -13.06 -5.72
N PRO A 151 -13.13 -13.79 -5.26
CA PRO A 151 -13.18 -14.51 -4.00
C PRO A 151 -13.03 -13.60 -2.77
N VAL A 152 -12.41 -12.41 -2.91
CA VAL A 152 -12.12 -11.51 -1.80
C VAL A 152 -12.42 -10.05 -2.17
N PRO A 153 -13.22 -9.32 -1.38
CA PRO A 153 -13.94 -9.79 -0.18
C PRO A 153 -15.24 -10.54 -0.51
N SER A 154 -15.69 -10.50 -1.77
CA SER A 154 -17.04 -10.82 -2.19
C SER A 154 -17.42 -12.31 -2.09
N LYS A 155 -16.44 -13.22 -2.03
CA LYS A 155 -16.64 -14.68 -2.06
C LYS A 155 -17.59 -15.11 -3.19
N TYR A 156 -17.45 -14.48 -4.35
CA TYR A 156 -18.35 -14.64 -5.46
C TYR A 156 -17.70 -15.38 -6.63
N MET A 157 -18.43 -16.35 -7.18
CA MET A 157 -18.12 -16.98 -8.45
C MET A 157 -19.44 -17.23 -9.19
N GLY A 158 -19.63 -16.62 -10.35
CA GLY A 158 -20.91 -16.68 -11.03
C GLY A 158 -21.04 -15.71 -12.20
N ALA A 159 -22.27 -15.60 -12.71
CA ALA A 159 -22.58 -14.77 -13.86
C ALA A 159 -22.96 -13.34 -13.47
N VAL A 160 -22.38 -12.37 -14.18
CA VAL A 160 -22.68 -10.94 -14.11
C VAL A 160 -23.18 -10.50 -15.47
N SER A 161 -24.25 -9.69 -15.50
CA SER A 161 -24.79 -9.19 -16.77
C SER A 161 -23.72 -8.43 -17.58
N SER A 162 -23.80 -8.47 -18.91
CA SER A 162 -22.86 -7.75 -19.76
C SER A 162 -22.86 -6.25 -19.48
N ALA A 163 -24.01 -5.69 -19.09
CA ALA A 163 -24.15 -4.28 -18.73
C ALA A 163 -23.43 -3.96 -17.41
N ASP A 164 -23.65 -4.75 -16.36
CA ASP A 164 -22.99 -4.53 -15.07
C ASP A 164 -21.47 -4.75 -15.17
N PHE A 165 -21.04 -5.78 -15.92
CA PHE A 165 -19.61 -6.02 -16.16
C PHE A 165 -18.96 -4.85 -16.92
N GLN A 166 -19.65 -4.29 -17.92
CA GLN A 166 -19.16 -3.10 -18.63
C GLN A 166 -19.02 -1.89 -17.69
N GLU A 167 -20.01 -1.61 -16.84
CA GLU A 167 -19.95 -0.51 -15.88
C GLU A 167 -18.88 -0.73 -14.79
N PHE A 168 -18.69 -1.96 -14.33
CA PHE A 168 -17.55 -2.33 -13.49
C PHE A 168 -16.23 -1.99 -14.19
N TRP A 169 -16.07 -2.46 -15.43
CA TRP A 169 -14.80 -2.43 -16.13
C TRP A 169 -14.43 -1.04 -16.67
N LYS A 170 -15.41 -0.15 -16.83
CA LYS A 170 -15.17 1.30 -16.97
C LYS A 170 -14.34 1.86 -15.82
N GLY A 171 -14.43 1.28 -14.63
CA GLY A 171 -13.60 1.67 -13.49
C GLY A 171 -13.97 3.01 -12.86
N ASN A 172 -13.26 3.35 -11.78
CA ASN A 172 -13.61 4.48 -10.92
C ASN A 172 -13.53 5.85 -11.62
N LYS A 173 -12.73 5.98 -12.69
CA LYS A 173 -12.60 7.21 -13.49
C LYS A 173 -13.93 7.69 -14.08
N ASN A 174 -14.90 6.79 -14.25
CA ASN A 174 -16.18 7.11 -14.87
C ASN A 174 -17.26 7.54 -13.86
N ILE A 175 -16.95 7.59 -12.56
CA ILE A 175 -17.85 8.06 -11.50
C ILE A 175 -17.47 9.49 -11.15
N SER A 176 -18.27 10.47 -11.59
CA SER A 176 -17.95 11.90 -11.45
C SER A 176 -17.86 12.33 -10.00
N GLU A 177 -18.65 11.73 -9.10
CA GLU A 177 -18.63 12.05 -7.67
C GLU A 177 -17.28 11.72 -7.02
N LEU A 178 -16.52 10.78 -7.58
CA LEU A 178 -15.19 10.39 -7.07
C LEU A 178 -14.06 11.31 -7.54
N GLU A 179 -14.35 12.36 -8.32
CA GLU A 179 -13.34 13.29 -8.83
C GLU A 179 -12.57 14.01 -7.71
N VAL A 180 -13.20 14.25 -6.57
CA VAL A 180 -12.56 14.92 -5.42
C VAL A 180 -11.83 13.96 -4.47
N ALA A 181 -11.88 12.65 -4.72
CA ALA A 181 -11.25 11.65 -3.85
C ALA A 181 -9.71 11.71 -3.89
N ARG A 182 -9.08 11.39 -2.76
CA ARG A 182 -7.61 11.45 -2.59
C ARG A 182 -6.90 10.27 -3.27
N ARG A 183 -5.72 10.57 -3.87
CA ARG A 183 -4.83 9.65 -4.63
C ARG A 183 -5.54 8.94 -5.79
N LYS A 184 -5.24 9.37 -7.02
CA LYS A 184 -5.77 8.79 -8.27
C LYS A 184 -4.73 8.06 -9.12
N GLU A 185 -3.51 7.84 -8.61
CA GLU A 185 -2.42 7.36 -9.45
C GLU A 185 -2.72 5.94 -9.97
N THR A 186 -2.81 5.85 -11.30
CA THR A 186 -3.10 4.66 -12.12
C THR A 186 -4.47 3.97 -11.91
N LEU A 187 -5.56 4.73 -11.81
CA LEU A 187 -6.90 4.18 -12.08
C LEU A 187 -7.04 3.84 -13.57
N ARG A 188 -7.74 2.76 -13.92
CA ARG A 188 -7.85 2.29 -15.31
C ARG A 188 -9.29 2.25 -15.80
N THR A 189 -9.44 2.44 -17.10
CA THR A 189 -10.69 2.21 -17.84
C THR A 189 -10.45 1.04 -18.78
N TYR A 190 -11.30 0.02 -18.70
CA TYR A 190 -11.12 -1.25 -19.42
C TYR A 190 -9.70 -1.82 -19.22
N GLY A 191 -9.23 -1.80 -17.97
CA GLY A 191 -7.87 -2.19 -17.64
C GLY A 191 -7.69 -3.70 -17.49
N THR A 192 -6.51 -4.18 -17.82
CA THR A 192 -6.02 -5.55 -17.57
C THR A 192 -4.54 -5.55 -17.24
N MET A 193 -4.06 -6.68 -16.74
CA MET A 193 -2.64 -6.94 -16.51
C MET A 193 -2.23 -8.34 -16.97
N GLU A 194 -1.01 -8.45 -17.48
CA GLU A 194 -0.38 -9.71 -17.83
C GLU A 194 0.56 -10.14 -16.71
N ILE A 195 0.24 -11.28 -16.10
CA ILE A 195 0.99 -11.85 -14.98
C ILE A 195 1.80 -13.05 -15.46
N CYS A 196 3.08 -13.09 -15.10
CA CYS A 196 3.96 -14.22 -15.36
C CYS A 196 4.76 -14.57 -14.09
N ALA A 197 5.22 -15.82 -14.00
CA ALA A 197 6.23 -16.16 -13.02
C ALA A 197 7.60 -15.58 -13.41
N VAL A 198 8.38 -15.21 -12.39
CA VAL A 198 9.77 -14.78 -12.56
C VAL A 198 10.68 -15.98 -12.80
N GLU A 199 10.38 -17.11 -12.15
CA GLU A 199 11.12 -18.37 -12.26
C GLU A 199 10.17 -19.56 -12.43
N PRO A 200 10.61 -20.68 -13.04
CA PRO A 200 9.79 -21.88 -13.12
C PRO A 200 9.58 -22.50 -11.74
N LEU A 201 8.35 -22.45 -11.24
CA LEU A 201 7.95 -23.05 -9.97
C LEU A 201 7.45 -24.49 -10.16
N ASP A 202 8.33 -25.37 -10.62
CA ASP A 202 8.07 -26.82 -10.55
C ASP A 202 8.20 -27.33 -9.10
N SER A 203 8.10 -28.64 -8.87
CA SER A 203 8.18 -29.19 -7.51
C SER A 203 9.49 -28.88 -6.78
N ALA A 204 10.62 -28.78 -7.50
CA ALA A 204 11.92 -28.48 -6.89
C ALA A 204 12.07 -26.97 -6.68
N GLY A 205 11.75 -26.17 -7.71
CA GLY A 205 11.79 -24.71 -7.65
C GLY A 205 10.85 -24.14 -6.59
N TYR A 206 9.65 -24.69 -6.44
CA TYR A 206 8.70 -24.27 -5.40
C TYR A 206 9.22 -24.55 -3.99
N ARG A 207 9.85 -25.72 -3.76
CA ARG A 207 10.47 -26.04 -2.45
C ARG A 207 11.63 -25.10 -2.14
N ASP A 208 12.47 -24.81 -3.13
CA ASP A 208 13.57 -23.88 -2.97
C ASP A 208 13.06 -22.47 -2.66
N MET A 209 12.08 -22.00 -3.42
CA MET A 209 11.45 -20.69 -3.23
C MET A 209 10.79 -20.55 -1.85
N LEU A 210 10.19 -21.61 -1.30
CA LEU A 210 9.71 -21.62 0.09
C LEU A 210 10.85 -21.45 1.10
N ARG A 211 12.00 -22.13 0.92
CA ARG A 211 13.18 -21.96 1.77
C ARG A 211 13.73 -20.54 1.68
N THR A 212 13.79 -19.98 0.48
CA THR A 212 14.24 -18.62 0.20
C THR A 212 13.33 -17.58 0.85
N ALA A 213 12.00 -17.79 0.78
CA ALA A 213 11.03 -16.96 1.47
C ALA A 213 11.24 -17.00 2.98
N LEU A 214 11.32 -18.20 3.59
CA LEU A 214 11.53 -18.36 5.03
C LEU A 214 12.84 -17.72 5.51
N ALA A 215 13.94 -17.92 4.78
CA ALA A 215 15.25 -17.34 5.08
C ALA A 215 15.20 -15.81 5.00
N THR A 216 14.53 -15.26 3.99
CA THR A 216 14.36 -13.81 3.83
C THR A 216 13.55 -13.23 4.98
N GLN A 217 12.40 -13.84 5.32
CA GLN A 217 11.56 -13.38 6.42
C GLN A 217 12.30 -13.41 7.76
N ALA A 218 12.99 -14.51 8.06
CA ALA A 218 13.75 -14.62 9.30
C ALA A 218 14.88 -13.60 9.37
N HIS A 219 15.64 -13.43 8.28
CA HIS A 219 16.70 -12.42 8.20
C HIS A 219 16.17 -11.01 8.42
N GLU A 220 15.08 -10.62 7.75
CA GLU A 220 14.49 -9.30 7.91
C GLU A 220 13.93 -9.07 9.31
N PHE A 221 13.27 -10.09 9.87
CA PHE A 221 12.72 -9.99 11.20
C PHE A 221 13.82 -9.75 12.24
N ILE A 222 14.87 -10.57 12.22
CA ILE A 222 16.01 -10.49 13.15
C ILE A 222 16.82 -9.21 12.91
N THR A 223 17.01 -8.79 11.66
CA THR A 223 17.79 -7.57 11.39
C THR A 223 17.09 -6.33 11.96
N GLY A 224 15.76 -6.30 11.99
CA GLY A 224 15.02 -5.20 12.60
C GLY A 224 15.27 -3.86 11.89
N ARG A 225 15.23 -3.84 10.56
CA ARG A 225 15.67 -2.68 9.78
C ARG A 225 14.82 -1.43 10.05
N THR A 226 15.49 -0.28 10.03
CA THR A 226 14.85 1.04 9.97
C THR A 226 15.27 1.71 8.67
N VAL A 227 14.30 2.13 7.87
CA VAL A 227 14.52 2.85 6.61
C VAL A 227 14.01 4.28 6.76
N TRP A 228 14.85 5.22 6.35
CA TRP A 228 14.53 6.64 6.34
C TRP A 228 14.20 7.08 4.92
N GLN A 229 13.08 7.78 4.76
CA GLN A 229 12.74 8.41 3.48
C GLN A 229 12.16 9.80 3.75
N GLY A 230 12.95 10.83 3.38
CA GLY A 230 12.67 12.19 3.80
C GLY A 230 12.66 12.29 5.32
N LYS A 231 11.61 12.88 5.90
CA LYS A 231 11.43 13.00 7.36
C LYS A 231 10.71 11.82 8.01
N ARG A 232 10.32 10.80 7.22
CA ARG A 232 9.59 9.64 7.74
C ARG A 232 10.53 8.47 7.99
N SER A 233 10.30 7.77 9.09
CA SER A 233 10.94 6.49 9.35
C SER A 233 9.95 5.33 9.20
N TYR A 234 10.47 4.22 8.70
CA TYR A 234 9.76 2.96 8.51
C TYR A 234 10.53 1.85 9.20
N TYR A 235 9.84 1.09 10.03
CA TYR A 235 10.41 0.03 10.88
C TYR A 235 9.94 -1.32 10.38
N PHE A 236 10.83 -2.31 10.39
CA PHE A 236 10.58 -3.65 9.87
C PHE A 236 11.02 -4.70 10.87
N GLY A 237 10.35 -5.86 10.86
CA GLY A 237 10.73 -6.98 11.69
C GLY A 237 10.59 -6.69 13.19
N GLN A 238 11.59 -7.08 13.97
CA GLN A 238 11.58 -6.87 15.42
C GLN A 238 11.54 -5.39 15.84
N ALA A 239 11.97 -4.46 14.97
CA ALA A 239 11.89 -3.03 15.25
C ALA A 239 10.44 -2.56 15.43
N VAL A 240 9.46 -3.22 14.82
CA VAL A 240 8.03 -2.91 15.01
C VAL A 240 7.57 -3.26 16.42
N SER A 241 8.05 -4.36 16.98
CA SER A 241 7.76 -4.73 18.38
C SER A 241 8.40 -3.74 19.36
N LEU A 242 9.61 -3.25 19.06
CA LEU A 242 10.25 -2.17 19.85
C LEU A 242 9.47 -0.86 19.76
N GLN A 243 8.92 -0.53 18.59
CA GLN A 243 8.05 0.63 18.39
C GLN A 243 6.76 0.54 19.22
N LEU A 244 6.18 -0.65 19.38
CA LEU A 244 5.05 -0.86 20.29
C LEU A 244 5.46 -0.66 21.75
N LEU A 245 6.58 -1.24 22.19
CA LEU A 245 7.08 -1.07 23.55
C LEU A 245 7.36 0.40 23.88
N GLN A 246 7.94 1.15 22.94
CA GLN A 246 8.13 2.60 23.08
C GLN A 246 6.81 3.33 23.33
N ARG A 247 5.74 2.97 22.61
CA ARG A 247 4.41 3.56 22.80
C ARG A 247 3.72 3.13 24.09
N LEU A 248 4.16 2.04 24.72
CA LEU A 248 3.64 1.56 26.00
C LEU A 248 4.35 2.21 27.20
N HIS A 249 5.48 2.90 27.00
CA HIS A 249 6.12 3.65 28.07
C HIS A 249 5.24 4.83 28.53
N PRO A 250 5.16 5.08 29.84
CA PRO A 250 4.29 6.10 30.40
C PRO A 250 4.84 7.50 30.09
N ASP A 251 4.09 8.28 29.31
CA ASP A 251 4.25 9.73 29.21
C ASP A 251 2.93 10.40 29.62
N ALA A 252 3.01 11.44 30.46
CA ALA A 252 1.95 11.85 31.37
C ALA A 252 0.81 12.70 30.77
N GLU A 253 0.86 13.05 29.48
CA GLU A 253 -0.05 14.08 28.94
C GLU A 253 -1.09 13.62 27.91
N VAL A 254 -1.03 12.39 27.36
CA VAL A 254 -1.96 12.01 26.27
C VAL A 254 -2.48 10.57 26.39
N ASP A 255 -3.41 10.35 27.31
CA ASP A 255 -3.83 8.98 27.68
C ASP A 255 -4.73 8.28 26.64
N ARG A 256 -5.75 8.95 26.10
CA ARG A 256 -6.76 8.29 25.23
C ARG A 256 -6.35 8.09 23.78
N GLU A 257 -5.66 9.04 23.17
CA GLU A 257 -5.21 8.89 21.77
C GLU A 257 -4.08 7.87 21.65
N GLN A 258 -3.18 7.82 22.66
CA GLN A 258 -2.14 6.80 22.75
C GLN A 258 -2.72 5.40 22.95
N GLU A 259 -3.74 5.24 23.80
CA GLU A 259 -4.44 3.97 23.99
C GLU A 259 -5.12 3.47 22.70
N LYS A 260 -5.83 4.36 21.97
CA LYS A 260 -6.40 4.02 20.66
C LYS A 260 -5.31 3.60 19.67
N ALA A 261 -4.18 4.32 19.64
CA ALA A 261 -3.06 4.00 18.77
C ALA A 261 -2.47 2.62 19.11
N VAL A 262 -2.23 2.30 20.38
CA VAL A 262 -1.76 0.98 20.84
C VAL A 262 -2.75 -0.12 20.46
N SER A 263 -4.05 0.12 20.65
CA SER A 263 -5.09 -0.85 20.27
C SER A 263 -5.11 -1.12 18.76
N ALA A 264 -5.03 -0.08 17.93
CA ALA A 264 -4.96 -0.22 16.47
C ALA A 264 -3.68 -0.95 16.04
N PHE A 265 -2.53 -0.59 16.63
CA PHE A 265 -1.24 -1.21 16.36
C PHE A 265 -1.25 -2.72 16.64
N LEU A 266 -1.74 -3.12 17.82
CA LEU A 266 -1.91 -4.53 18.19
C LEU A 266 -2.88 -5.28 17.28
N PHE A 267 -3.96 -4.62 16.85
CA PHE A 267 -4.94 -5.21 15.95
C PHE A 267 -4.37 -5.46 14.55
N ASP A 268 -3.68 -4.47 13.98
CA ASP A 268 -3.18 -4.55 12.60
C ASP A 268 -1.93 -5.41 12.46
N MET A 269 -1.10 -5.51 13.50
CA MET A 269 0.08 -6.38 13.51
C MET A 269 -0.22 -7.89 13.37
N ARG A 270 -1.49 -8.30 13.49
CA ARG A 270 -1.88 -9.70 13.29
C ARG A 270 -1.75 -10.13 11.84
N TRP A 271 -1.98 -9.22 10.89
CA TRP A 271 -2.04 -9.56 9.46
C TRP A 271 -0.72 -10.17 8.97
N SER A 272 0.41 -9.54 9.27
CA SER A 272 1.73 -10.08 8.90
C SER A 272 1.98 -11.47 9.47
N ARG A 273 1.54 -11.72 10.71
CA ARG A 273 1.67 -13.04 11.33
C ARG A 273 0.73 -14.08 10.72
N TYR A 274 -0.47 -13.70 10.30
CA TYR A 274 -1.36 -14.62 9.58
C TYR A 274 -0.76 -15.00 8.22
N PHE A 275 -0.26 -14.04 7.45
CA PHE A 275 0.45 -14.34 6.20
C PHE A 275 1.66 -15.26 6.42
N PHE A 276 2.43 -15.01 7.49
CA PHE A 276 3.59 -15.84 7.80
C PHE A 276 3.22 -17.25 8.28
N ARG A 277 2.14 -17.39 9.07
CA ARG A 277 1.58 -18.70 9.42
C ARG A 277 1.20 -19.47 8.16
N ASP A 278 0.53 -18.82 7.21
CA ASP A 278 0.10 -19.47 5.97
C ASP A 278 1.32 -19.94 5.14
N LEU A 279 2.40 -19.15 5.09
CA LEU A 279 3.68 -19.59 4.51
C LEU A 279 4.28 -20.81 5.25
N LEU A 280 4.26 -20.81 6.58
CA LEU A 280 4.79 -21.92 7.38
C LEU A 280 3.98 -23.21 7.18
N GLU A 281 2.66 -23.11 7.06
CA GLU A 281 1.79 -24.25 6.79
C GLU A 281 2.04 -24.83 5.39
N GLU A 282 2.29 -23.97 4.41
CA GLU A 282 2.75 -24.40 3.08
C GLU A 282 4.13 -25.06 3.16
N ALA A 283 5.06 -24.47 3.89
CA ALA A 283 6.39 -25.03 4.11
C ALA A 283 6.32 -26.40 4.79
N ALA A 284 5.48 -26.59 5.79
CA ALA A 284 5.29 -27.87 6.48
C ALA A 284 4.76 -28.98 5.55
N ARG A 285 3.93 -28.64 4.57
CA ARG A 285 3.43 -29.60 3.57
C ARG A 285 4.49 -30.01 2.56
N TRP A 286 5.40 -29.09 2.22
CA TRP A 286 6.33 -29.24 1.10
C TRP A 286 7.77 -29.55 1.48
N LEU A 287 8.16 -29.18 2.69
CA LEU A 287 9.50 -29.33 3.24
C LEU A 287 9.47 -30.30 4.42
N ASP A 288 10.44 -31.21 4.49
CA ASP A 288 10.55 -32.19 5.58
C ASP A 288 10.75 -31.54 6.95
N SER A 289 10.60 -32.30 8.04
CA SER A 289 10.90 -31.88 9.42
C SER A 289 12.18 -31.02 9.51
N PRO A 290 12.16 -29.89 10.25
CA PRO A 290 11.30 -29.61 11.40
C PRO A 290 10.13 -28.62 11.19
N HIS A 291 9.65 -28.39 9.97
CA HIS A 291 8.70 -27.31 9.68
C HIS A 291 7.35 -27.39 10.43
N ASP A 292 6.82 -28.59 10.70
CA ASP A 292 5.60 -28.75 11.51
C ASP A 292 5.73 -28.11 12.91
N ARG A 293 6.90 -28.25 13.54
CA ARG A 293 7.17 -27.68 14.87
C ARG A 293 7.21 -26.15 14.82
N TYR A 294 7.66 -25.58 13.70
CA TYR A 294 7.63 -24.14 13.49
C TYR A 294 6.19 -23.64 13.40
N VAL A 295 5.31 -24.34 12.67
CA VAL A 295 3.88 -23.99 12.60
C VAL A 295 3.24 -23.97 13.99
N GLU A 296 3.43 -25.03 14.78
CA GLU A 296 2.86 -25.12 16.14
C GLU A 296 3.38 -24.01 17.06
N GLY A 297 4.71 -23.80 17.08
CA GLY A 297 5.32 -22.75 17.88
C GLY A 297 4.86 -21.35 17.49
N PHE A 298 4.70 -21.09 16.18
CA PHE A 298 4.27 -19.78 15.69
C PHE A 298 2.79 -19.52 15.94
N ARG A 299 1.93 -20.54 15.83
CA ARG A 299 0.50 -20.43 16.22
C ARG A 299 0.36 -20.05 17.70
N ALA A 300 1.22 -20.57 18.57
CA ALA A 300 1.26 -20.16 19.98
C ALA A 300 1.67 -18.69 20.15
N ILE A 301 2.64 -18.19 19.37
CA ILE A 301 3.01 -16.77 19.35
C ILE A 301 1.82 -15.89 18.93
N ILE A 302 1.14 -16.25 17.84
CA ILE A 302 -0.07 -15.55 17.37
C ILE A 302 -1.14 -15.48 18.46
N ALA A 303 -1.46 -16.61 19.08
CA ALA A 303 -2.49 -16.70 20.11
C ALA A 303 -2.19 -15.76 21.29
N ARG A 304 -0.92 -15.65 21.68
CA ARG A 304 -0.51 -14.76 22.78
C ARG A 304 -0.55 -13.27 22.39
N TRP A 305 -0.20 -12.92 21.14
CA TRP A 305 -0.39 -11.56 20.62
C TRP A 305 -1.87 -11.16 20.59
N GLU A 306 -2.76 -12.06 20.16
CA GLU A 306 -4.20 -11.83 20.23
C GLU A 306 -4.71 -11.72 21.66
N GLN A 307 -4.16 -12.50 22.59
CA GLN A 307 -4.48 -12.39 24.01
C GLN A 307 -4.06 -11.03 24.56
N ALA A 308 -2.88 -10.51 24.20
CA ALA A 308 -2.45 -9.17 24.58
C ALA A 308 -3.44 -8.08 24.08
N HIS A 309 -3.92 -8.20 22.84
CA HIS A 309 -4.96 -7.32 22.31
C HIS A 309 -6.29 -7.45 23.07
N LYS A 310 -6.74 -8.67 23.39
CA LYS A 310 -7.96 -8.93 24.17
C LYS A 310 -7.88 -8.36 25.58
N LEU A 311 -6.73 -8.51 26.24
CA LEU A 311 -6.48 -7.94 27.57
C LEU A 311 -6.63 -6.42 27.57
N LEU A 312 -6.10 -5.74 26.54
CA LEU A 312 -6.30 -4.31 26.36
C LEU A 312 -7.78 -3.95 26.23
N GLN A 313 -8.57 -4.69 25.44
CA GLN A 313 -10.01 -4.43 25.33
C GLN A 313 -10.75 -4.60 26.67
N ILE A 314 -10.39 -5.63 27.45
CA ILE A 314 -11.00 -5.86 28.77
C ILE A 314 -10.59 -4.75 29.74
N ALA A 315 -9.33 -4.33 29.73
CA ALA A 315 -8.84 -3.24 30.57
C ALA A 315 -9.58 -1.93 30.28
N ARG A 316 -9.83 -1.63 28.98
CA ARG A 316 -10.66 -0.50 28.52
C ARG A 316 -12.07 -0.54 29.11
N MET A 317 -12.73 -1.70 29.02
CA MET A 317 -14.08 -1.88 29.57
C MET A 317 -14.11 -1.68 31.10
N LYS A 318 -13.05 -2.13 31.80
CA LYS A 318 -12.95 -2.05 33.26
C LYS A 318 -12.36 -0.74 33.78
N ARG A 319 -11.86 0.14 32.91
CA ARG A 319 -11.13 1.37 33.27
C ARG A 319 -9.98 1.11 34.25
N SER A 320 -9.25 0.01 34.03
CA SER A 320 -8.09 -0.34 34.86
C SER A 320 -7.03 0.76 34.73
N ALA A 321 -6.38 1.16 35.83
CA ALA A 321 -5.28 2.13 35.76
C ALA A 321 -3.95 1.47 35.33
N ASP A 322 -3.76 0.19 35.66
CA ASP A 322 -2.46 -0.49 35.55
C ASP A 322 -2.30 -1.29 34.25
N TRP A 323 -3.20 -1.12 33.28
CA TRP A 323 -3.21 -1.93 32.06
C TRP A 323 -1.93 -1.79 31.24
N ARG A 324 -1.32 -0.59 31.26
CA ARG A 324 -0.08 -0.29 30.53
C ARG A 324 1.08 -1.12 31.06
N GLU A 325 1.28 -1.13 32.37
CA GLU A 325 2.37 -1.89 33.00
C GLU A 325 2.22 -3.39 32.74
N GLN A 326 1.00 -3.92 32.91
CA GLN A 326 0.70 -5.32 32.63
C GLN A 326 0.95 -5.68 31.16
N LEU A 327 0.48 -4.83 30.23
CA LEU A 327 0.65 -5.06 28.81
C LEU A 327 2.11 -4.93 28.37
N THR A 328 2.88 -3.99 28.93
CA THR A 328 4.32 -3.84 28.69
C THR A 328 5.07 -5.11 29.04
N GLY A 329 4.84 -5.69 30.23
CA GLY A 329 5.47 -6.94 30.63
C GLY A 329 5.15 -8.10 29.68
N ILE A 330 3.89 -8.21 29.26
CA ILE A 330 3.44 -9.24 28.30
C ILE A 330 4.10 -9.05 26.93
N VAL A 331 4.06 -7.84 26.37
CA VAL A 331 4.60 -7.52 25.05
C VAL A 331 6.12 -7.69 25.03
N GLN A 332 6.82 -7.33 26.12
CA GLN A 332 8.27 -7.48 26.22
C GLN A 332 8.67 -8.97 26.17
N GLN A 333 7.99 -9.82 26.94
CA GLN A 333 8.22 -11.26 26.88
C GLN A 333 7.88 -11.84 25.50
N LEU A 334 6.76 -11.40 24.90
CA LEU A 334 6.35 -11.86 23.58
C LEU A 334 7.35 -11.51 22.48
N ALA A 335 7.84 -10.27 22.46
CA ALA A 335 8.82 -9.82 21.49
C ALA A 335 10.12 -10.63 21.60
N ALA A 336 10.57 -10.93 22.82
CA ALA A 336 11.75 -11.75 23.05
C ALA A 336 11.56 -13.21 22.62
N ASP A 337 10.39 -13.79 22.89
CA ASP A 337 10.06 -15.16 22.51
C ASP A 337 9.95 -15.30 20.98
N GLU A 338 9.33 -14.32 20.31
CA GLU A 338 9.21 -14.28 18.86
C GLU A 338 10.57 -14.12 18.18
N LEU A 339 11.45 -13.26 18.70
CA LEU A 339 12.83 -13.14 18.21
C LEU A 339 13.57 -14.47 18.28
N ARG A 340 13.56 -15.16 19.43
CA ARG A 340 14.21 -16.47 19.58
C ARG A 340 13.63 -17.52 18.65
N TRP A 341 12.32 -17.47 18.40
CA TRP A 341 11.67 -18.34 17.44
C TRP A 341 12.21 -18.10 16.02
N TYR A 342 12.36 -16.84 15.60
CA TYR A 342 12.93 -16.51 14.28
C TYR A 342 14.41 -16.87 14.18
N GLU A 343 15.20 -16.73 15.25
CA GLU A 343 16.61 -17.17 15.29
C GLU A 343 16.73 -18.69 15.07
N ALA A 344 15.84 -19.49 15.65
CA ALA A 344 15.80 -20.93 15.42
C ALA A 344 15.44 -21.27 13.95
N LEU A 345 14.44 -20.58 13.39
CA LEU A 345 14.09 -20.72 11.97
C LEU A 345 15.28 -20.34 11.08
N MET A 346 15.94 -19.21 11.33
CA MET A 346 17.11 -18.76 10.57
C MET A 346 18.25 -19.78 10.63
N THR A 347 18.48 -20.40 11.79
CA THR A 347 19.47 -21.48 11.94
C THR A 347 19.16 -22.66 11.00
N THR A 348 17.89 -23.02 10.83
CA THR A 348 17.48 -24.10 9.92
C THR A 348 17.67 -23.73 8.45
N HIS A 349 17.50 -22.45 8.10
CA HIS A 349 17.60 -21.94 6.74
C HIS A 349 18.87 -21.12 6.47
N GLN A 350 19.93 -21.30 7.28
CA GLN A 350 21.14 -20.47 7.20
C GLN A 350 21.90 -20.57 5.87
N HIS A 351 21.69 -21.67 5.13
CA HIS A 351 22.29 -21.93 3.83
C HIS A 351 21.33 -21.72 2.65
N ALA A 352 20.07 -21.38 2.91
CA ALA A 352 19.14 -21.04 1.85
C ALA A 352 19.48 -19.65 1.31
N ASP A 353 19.26 -19.45 0.02
CA ASP A 353 19.34 -18.13 -0.57
C ASP A 353 18.28 -17.20 0.03
N ARG A 354 18.44 -15.91 -0.20
CA ARG A 354 17.44 -14.89 0.13
C ARG A 354 16.96 -14.23 -1.14
N PHE A 355 15.78 -13.63 -1.10
CA PHE A 355 15.27 -12.85 -2.22
C PHE A 355 16.30 -11.82 -2.67
N ARG A 356 16.40 -11.64 -3.98
CA ARG A 356 17.36 -10.71 -4.56
C ARG A 356 16.98 -9.29 -4.15
N GLN A 357 17.91 -8.62 -3.47
CA GLN A 357 17.85 -7.18 -3.34
C GLN A 357 18.40 -6.58 -4.64
N ASN A 358 17.71 -5.58 -5.17
CA ASN A 358 18.20 -4.86 -6.33
C ASN A 358 19.48 -4.13 -5.91
N SER A 359 20.62 -4.54 -6.46
CA SER A 359 21.92 -3.92 -6.22
C SER A 359 21.79 -2.42 -6.47
N SER A 360 22.14 -1.61 -5.48
CA SER A 360 22.20 -0.15 -5.62
C SER A 360 23.28 0.24 -6.65
N THR A 361 22.91 0.38 -7.91
CA THR A 361 23.59 1.33 -8.80
C THR A 361 22.86 2.65 -8.67
N ALA A 362 23.56 3.57 -8.01
CA ALA A 362 23.12 4.88 -7.53
C ALA A 362 22.13 4.77 -6.36
N GLU A 363 22.46 5.46 -5.28
CA GLU A 363 21.45 6.31 -4.66
C GLU A 363 20.67 6.94 -5.81
N ASN A 364 19.46 6.46 -6.08
CA ASN A 364 18.43 7.44 -6.32
C ASN A 364 18.25 8.00 -4.92
N PRO A 365 18.87 9.16 -4.55
CA PRO A 365 18.30 9.87 -3.43
C PRO A 365 16.82 9.94 -3.80
N GLY A 366 15.92 9.57 -2.88
CA GLY A 366 14.53 9.99 -3.05
C GLY A 366 14.57 11.47 -3.48
N PRO A 367 13.64 11.91 -4.33
CA PRO A 367 13.73 13.22 -5.01
C PRO A 367 14.35 14.23 -4.05
N SER A 368 15.46 14.84 -4.48
CA SER A 368 16.16 15.86 -3.71
C SER A 368 15.14 16.81 -3.10
N GLN A 369 15.47 17.40 -1.95
CA GLN A 369 14.55 18.33 -1.28
C GLN A 369 13.97 19.36 -2.27
N ARG A 370 14.80 19.82 -3.21
CA ARG A 370 14.42 20.64 -4.34
C ARG A 370 13.37 20.01 -5.25
N GLU A 371 13.59 18.81 -5.79
CA GLU A 371 12.62 18.09 -6.65
C GLU A 371 11.26 17.87 -5.96
N VAL A 372 11.26 17.69 -4.63
CA VAL A 372 10.03 17.60 -3.84
C VAL A 372 9.31 18.95 -3.77
N ILE A 373 10.03 20.04 -3.51
CA ILE A 373 9.49 21.40 -3.51
C ILE A 373 8.95 21.78 -4.90
N GLU A 374 9.68 21.44 -5.97
CA GLU A 374 9.26 21.65 -7.35
C GLU A 374 7.92 20.97 -7.63
N ARG A 375 7.78 19.70 -7.24
CA ARG A 375 6.53 18.95 -7.38
C ARG A 375 5.38 19.57 -6.58
N ILE A 376 5.64 20.04 -5.37
CA ILE A 376 4.61 20.73 -4.56
C ILE A 376 4.15 22.00 -5.27
N VAL A 377 5.09 22.84 -5.73
CA VAL A 377 4.75 24.10 -6.39
C VAL A 377 4.01 23.86 -7.70
N LEU A 378 4.48 22.95 -8.55
CA LEU A 378 3.83 22.62 -9.82
C LEU A 378 2.46 21.98 -9.60
N GLY A 379 2.33 21.05 -8.64
CA GLY A 379 1.05 20.45 -8.28
C GLY A 379 0.06 21.47 -7.70
N SER A 380 0.54 22.45 -6.93
CA SER A 380 -0.28 23.56 -6.42
C SER A 380 -0.73 24.49 -7.54
N CYS A 381 0.12 24.75 -8.53
CA CYS A 381 -0.24 25.52 -9.72
C CYS A 381 -1.26 24.77 -10.58
N GLU A 382 -1.13 23.45 -10.74
CA GLU A 382 -2.12 22.61 -11.42
C GLU A 382 -3.45 22.56 -10.67
N GLU A 383 -3.40 22.51 -9.34
CA GLU A 383 -4.58 22.64 -8.49
C GLU A 383 -5.28 23.98 -8.67
N LEU A 384 -4.53 25.09 -8.66
CA LEU A 384 -5.11 26.41 -8.89
C LEU A 384 -5.70 26.55 -10.30
N ASN A 385 -5.02 26.02 -11.33
CA ASN A 385 -5.49 26.04 -12.72
C ASN A 385 -6.85 25.35 -12.92
N ARG A 386 -7.22 24.38 -12.06
CA ARG A 386 -8.52 23.71 -12.13
C ARG A 386 -9.70 24.63 -11.77
N TYR A 387 -9.43 25.73 -11.06
CA TYR A 387 -10.45 26.65 -10.56
C TYR A 387 -10.28 28.09 -11.08
N HIS A 388 -9.26 28.33 -11.92
CA HIS A 388 -8.84 29.66 -12.33
C HIS A 388 -8.98 29.88 -13.85
N ASN A 389 -9.49 31.05 -14.24
CA ASN A 389 -9.83 31.36 -15.64
C ASN A 389 -8.62 31.72 -16.52
N ALA A 390 -7.49 32.12 -15.93
CA ALA A 390 -6.25 32.39 -16.66
C ALA A 390 -5.16 31.39 -16.22
N PRO A 391 -5.05 30.23 -16.87
CA PRO A 391 -4.16 29.17 -16.41
C PRO A 391 -2.69 29.59 -16.46
N ILE A 392 -1.95 29.17 -15.44
CA ILE A 392 -0.49 29.19 -15.41
C ILE A 392 0.01 28.22 -16.50
N LEU A 393 1.00 28.66 -17.29
CA LEU A 393 1.56 27.91 -18.42
C LEU A 393 2.53 26.82 -17.96
N LEU A 394 2.00 25.74 -17.38
CA LEU A 394 2.78 24.65 -16.77
C LEU A 394 3.72 23.93 -17.75
N GLU A 395 3.48 24.03 -19.06
CA GLU A 395 4.40 23.52 -20.08
C GLU A 395 5.79 24.17 -20.03
N GLN A 396 5.93 25.32 -19.37
CA GLN A 396 7.21 26.02 -19.15
C GLN A 396 7.92 25.53 -17.87
N GLY A 397 7.31 24.63 -17.09
CA GLY A 397 7.87 24.04 -15.88
C GLY A 397 8.37 25.10 -14.91
N MET A 398 9.65 25.04 -14.56
CA MET A 398 10.31 25.99 -13.65
C MET A 398 10.28 27.45 -14.13
N GLN A 399 10.20 27.67 -15.44
CA GLN A 399 10.16 29.02 -16.03
C GLN A 399 8.75 29.59 -16.12
N SER A 400 7.73 28.85 -15.68
CA SER A 400 6.34 29.31 -15.70
C SER A 400 6.18 30.61 -14.89
N PRO A 401 5.69 31.70 -15.51
CA PRO A 401 5.52 32.96 -14.81
C PRO A 401 4.28 32.93 -13.92
N LEU A 402 4.45 33.30 -12.65
CA LEU A 402 3.38 33.29 -11.65
C LEU A 402 2.86 34.71 -11.43
N TYR A 403 3.71 35.64 -10.98
CA TYR A 403 3.32 36.99 -10.57
C TYR A 403 4.14 38.11 -11.23
N GLY A 404 3.57 39.32 -11.32
CA GLY A 404 4.20 40.52 -11.89
C GLY A 404 3.90 40.74 -13.38
N SER A 405 4.72 41.53 -14.08
CA SER A 405 4.43 42.00 -15.45
C SER A 405 4.28 40.93 -16.53
N ARG A 406 4.79 39.72 -16.27
CA ARG A 406 4.62 38.53 -17.11
C ARG A 406 3.79 37.43 -16.44
N GLY A 407 3.42 37.61 -15.17
CA GLY A 407 2.64 36.66 -14.38
C GLY A 407 1.17 36.65 -14.79
N ARG A 408 0.51 35.54 -14.48
CA ARG A 408 -0.91 35.32 -14.78
C ARG A 408 -1.81 35.45 -13.55
N LEU A 409 -1.21 35.51 -12.36
CA LEU A 409 -1.93 35.60 -11.09
C LEU A 409 -2.05 37.07 -10.66
N ASP A 410 -3.25 37.45 -10.22
CA ASP A 410 -3.48 38.65 -9.44
C ASP A 410 -3.07 38.45 -7.96
N SER A 411 -3.22 39.49 -7.14
CA SER A 411 -2.80 39.43 -5.74
C SER A 411 -3.59 38.42 -4.89
N LEU A 412 -4.87 38.21 -5.19
CA LEU A 412 -5.73 37.27 -4.46
C LEU A 412 -5.42 35.83 -4.88
N GLU A 413 -5.20 35.61 -6.17
CA GLU A 413 -4.82 34.33 -6.76
C GLU A 413 -3.44 33.90 -6.30
N LEU A 414 -2.50 34.84 -6.18
CA LEU A 414 -1.19 34.58 -5.59
C LEU A 414 -1.33 34.14 -4.13
N VAL A 415 -2.11 34.84 -3.30
CA VAL A 415 -2.32 34.44 -1.89
C VAL A 415 -2.93 33.03 -1.82
N THR A 416 -3.85 32.71 -2.72
CA THR A 416 -4.47 31.38 -2.82
C THR A 416 -3.43 30.31 -3.19
N LEU A 417 -2.58 30.57 -4.20
CA LEU A 417 -1.49 29.67 -4.56
C LEU A 417 -0.56 29.42 -3.37
N LEU A 418 -0.17 30.49 -2.68
CA LEU A 418 0.74 30.40 -1.53
C LEU A 418 0.15 29.54 -0.42
N ALA A 419 -1.14 29.68 -0.10
CA ALA A 419 -1.80 28.83 0.90
C ALA A 419 -1.82 27.33 0.51
N ILE A 420 -2.04 27.01 -0.77
CA ILE A 420 -1.99 25.62 -1.27
C ILE A 420 -0.56 25.08 -1.16
N VAL A 421 0.44 25.89 -1.50
CA VAL A 421 1.86 25.54 -1.39
C VAL A 421 2.28 25.34 0.07
N GLU A 422 1.85 26.21 0.99
CA GLU A 422 2.08 26.08 2.43
C GLU A 422 1.52 24.75 2.95
N GLN A 423 0.29 24.41 2.58
CA GLN A 423 -0.34 23.14 2.95
C GLN A 423 0.42 21.94 2.37
N GLY A 424 0.85 22.02 1.11
CA GLY A 424 1.64 20.97 0.47
C GLY A 424 3.01 20.78 1.12
N VAL A 425 3.66 21.88 1.54
CA VAL A 425 4.91 21.85 2.31
C VAL A 425 4.69 21.28 3.70
N GLU A 426 3.61 21.63 4.40
CA GLU A 426 3.27 21.07 5.70
C GLU A 426 2.96 19.57 5.60
N ASP A 427 2.23 19.13 4.58
CA ASP A 427 1.87 17.73 4.37
C ASP A 427 3.09 16.84 4.08
N GLU A 428 4.04 17.36 3.30
CA GLU A 428 5.24 16.64 2.86
C GLU A 428 6.39 16.73 3.86
N PHE A 429 6.65 17.93 4.40
CA PHE A 429 7.78 18.22 5.29
C PHE A 429 7.38 18.40 6.76
N GLY A 430 6.11 18.41 7.13
CA GLY A 430 5.67 18.58 8.52
C GLY A 430 6.07 19.91 9.16
N VAL A 431 6.39 20.92 8.35
CA VAL A 431 6.79 22.26 8.81
C VAL A 431 5.76 23.25 8.28
N GLY A 432 5.10 23.96 9.19
CA GLY A 432 4.27 25.10 8.84
C GLY A 432 5.14 26.29 8.46
N ILE A 433 4.93 26.83 7.26
CA ILE A 433 5.57 28.06 6.78
C ILE A 433 4.48 29.10 6.49
N ALA A 434 4.77 30.38 6.71
CA ALA A 434 3.86 31.48 6.42
C ALA A 434 4.43 32.33 5.26
N LEU A 435 4.08 31.96 4.03
CA LEU A 435 4.41 32.64 2.78
C LEU A 435 3.49 33.85 2.54
N ALA A 436 2.21 33.72 2.85
CA ALA A 436 1.19 34.72 2.58
C ALA A 436 1.40 36.03 3.38
N GLU A 437 1.76 35.93 4.66
CA GLU A 437 2.06 37.10 5.51
C GLU A 437 3.30 37.88 5.04
N MET A 438 4.22 37.21 4.34
CA MET A 438 5.46 37.80 3.82
C MET A 438 5.31 38.42 2.43
N SER A 439 4.18 38.22 1.74
CA SER A 439 3.88 38.82 0.43
C SER A 439 3.77 40.35 0.46
N ALA A 440 3.68 40.94 1.65
CA ALA A 440 3.41 42.35 1.85
C ALA A 440 4.65 43.28 1.88
N ALA A 441 5.89 42.78 1.74
CA ALA A 441 7.10 43.60 1.97
C ALA A 441 8.14 43.57 0.83
N THR A 442 8.25 44.70 0.13
CA THR A 442 9.44 45.33 -0.48
C THR A 442 10.74 44.51 -0.52
N MET A 443 10.85 43.56 -1.45
CA MET A 443 12.13 42.97 -1.90
C MET A 443 12.36 43.38 -3.38
N PRO A 444 13.60 43.73 -3.81
CA PRO A 444 13.88 44.24 -5.16
C PRO A 444 13.49 43.28 -6.28
N GLU A 445 13.52 41.98 -6.02
CA GLU A 445 12.95 40.93 -6.87
C GLU A 445 11.95 40.10 -6.05
N SER A 446 10.69 40.09 -6.46
CA SER A 446 9.66 39.29 -5.78
C SER A 446 9.97 37.80 -5.94
N PRO A 447 10.01 37.00 -4.84
CA PRO A 447 10.25 35.57 -4.90
C PRO A 447 9.14 34.80 -5.62
N TYR A 448 8.03 35.46 -5.96
CA TYR A 448 6.84 34.85 -6.56
C TYR A 448 6.74 35.08 -8.07
N ARG A 449 7.82 35.52 -8.74
CA ARG A 449 7.80 35.86 -10.17
C ARG A 449 7.63 34.62 -11.06
N THR A 450 8.32 33.53 -10.76
CA THR A 450 8.26 32.26 -11.49
C THR A 450 8.18 31.08 -10.52
N VAL A 451 7.88 29.89 -11.04
CA VAL A 451 7.97 28.64 -10.28
C VAL A 451 9.37 28.46 -9.69
N GLU A 452 10.42 28.70 -10.48
CA GLU A 452 11.82 28.62 -10.04
C GLU A 452 12.14 29.56 -8.87
N SER A 453 11.69 30.83 -8.94
CA SER A 453 11.96 31.77 -7.87
C SER A 453 11.25 31.37 -6.56
N LEU A 454 10.04 30.81 -6.67
CA LEU A 454 9.28 30.33 -5.51
C LEU A 454 9.91 29.08 -4.90
N VAL A 455 10.36 28.13 -5.73
CA VAL A 455 11.09 26.93 -5.29
C VAL A 455 12.38 27.31 -4.56
N ASN A 456 13.18 28.21 -5.14
CA ASN A 456 14.41 28.72 -4.50
C ASN A 456 14.12 29.39 -3.15
N TYR A 457 13.01 30.13 -3.07
CA TYR A 457 12.59 30.79 -1.85
C TYR A 457 12.18 29.78 -0.75
N LEU A 458 11.41 28.77 -1.11
CA LEU A 458 10.97 27.70 -0.20
C LEU A 458 12.15 26.87 0.31
N GLU A 459 13.10 26.55 -0.55
CA GLU A 459 14.34 25.84 -0.20
C GLU A 459 15.10 26.61 0.89
N ALA A 460 15.31 27.92 0.70
CA ALA A 460 15.97 28.78 1.68
C ALA A 460 15.20 28.90 3.01
N GLN A 461 13.87 28.89 3.00
CA GLN A 461 13.07 28.93 4.23
C GLN A 461 13.15 27.62 5.01
N LEU A 462 13.08 26.48 4.32
CA LEU A 462 13.17 25.17 4.96
C LEU A 462 14.56 24.92 5.58
N GLU A 463 15.64 25.45 4.98
CA GLU A 463 16.98 25.43 5.59
C GLU A 463 17.10 26.30 6.86
N ARG A 464 16.32 27.38 6.97
CA ARG A 464 16.32 28.24 8.16
C ARG A 464 15.55 27.59 9.30
N CYS A 465 14.42 26.95 8.99
CA CYS A 465 13.64 26.19 9.97
C CYS A 465 14.44 25.00 10.53
N SER A 466 15.29 24.35 9.74
CA SER A 466 16.10 23.21 10.20
C SER A 466 17.28 23.61 11.11
N LYS A 467 17.78 24.85 11.01
CA LYS A 467 18.87 25.38 11.86
C LYS A 467 18.38 26.05 13.15
N GLY A 468 17.07 26.31 13.28
CA GLY A 468 16.46 26.97 14.43
C GLY A 468 16.30 26.11 15.70
N ASP A 469 16.48 24.78 15.60
CA ASP A 469 16.31 23.81 16.70
C ASP A 469 17.62 23.46 17.45
N THR A 470 18.73 24.17 17.18
CA THR A 470 20.01 24.02 17.91
C THR A 470 20.38 25.25 18.75
N GLY A 471 19.40 25.94 19.32
CA GLY A 471 19.57 27.08 20.22
C GLY A 471 19.19 26.77 21.66
#